data_AF-A0A8D1KQA6-F1
#
_entry.id   AF-A0A8D1KQA6-F1
#
_cell.length_a   1.000
_cell.length_b   1.000
_cell.length_c   1.000
_cell.angle_alpha   90.00
_cell.angle_beta   90.00
_cell.angle_gamma   90.00
#
_symmetry.space_group_name_H-M   'P 1'
#
loop_
_entity.id
_entity.type
_entity.pdbx_description
1 polymer ?
#
loop_
_entity_poly.entity_id
_entity_poly.type
_entity_poly.pdbx_seq_one_letter_code
_entity_poly.pdbx_strand_id
1 'polypeptide(L)'
;CGEYARSSGPTNKNREDAELQKTAFHRSQTLGYRNGYAVVRRPTVGIGGDRLQVNQLSQAELDELANKAPVLTYGQLKRAPPAEFIPAHVAFDKKVLKFDAYFQEDVPGSTEEHYRIRQVNIYYYLEDDSMSVIEPVVENSGIPQGKLIKRQRLPKNDRGDHYHWKDLNRGINITIYGRTFRIVNCDKFTQVSFSLCFLEVVVSESLFFFGGPGCPQHVIIPRPAIEPVPQQRPELLQRDCWILNLLPHKETPEALF
;
A
#
# COMPACT_ATOMS: atom_id res chain seq x y z
N CYS A 1 -59.10 -18.12 13.60
CA CYS A 1 -58.72 -19.46 14.08
C CYS A 1 -58.53 -20.38 12.89
N GLY A 2 -57.28 -20.59 12.46
CA GLY A 2 -56.93 -21.55 11.41
C GLY A 2 -55.74 -22.36 11.89
N GLU A 3 -55.98 -23.60 12.30
CA GLU A 3 -54.97 -24.51 12.83
C GLU A 3 -54.06 -24.99 11.71
N TYR A 4 -52.77 -24.63 11.76
CA TYR A 4 -51.73 -25.29 10.97
C TYR A 4 -51.34 -26.59 11.68
N ALA A 5 -51.83 -27.72 11.17
CA ALA A 5 -51.40 -29.04 11.59
C ALA A 5 -49.92 -29.26 11.22
N ARG A 6 -49.02 -29.13 12.20
CA ARG A 6 -47.64 -29.62 12.06
C ARG A 6 -47.68 -31.14 12.09
N SER A 7 -47.44 -31.77 10.94
CA SER A 7 -47.12 -33.19 10.87
C SER A 7 -45.78 -33.41 11.57
N SER A 8 -45.84 -33.99 12.77
CA SER A 8 -44.68 -34.48 13.49
C SER A 8 -44.04 -35.61 12.68
N GLY A 9 -42.83 -35.37 12.16
CA GLY A 9 -41.99 -36.44 11.62
C GLY A 9 -41.66 -37.45 12.73
N PRO A 10 -41.43 -38.73 12.38
CA PRO A 10 -41.13 -39.76 13.37
C PRO A 10 -39.84 -39.41 14.12
N THR A 11 -39.85 -39.59 15.44
CA THR A 11 -38.69 -39.39 16.32
C THR A 11 -37.60 -40.44 16.06
N ASN A 12 -36.34 -40.09 16.33
CA ASN A 12 -35.16 -40.93 16.03
C ASN A 12 -35.23 -42.36 16.60
N LYS A 13 -35.91 -42.59 17.74
CA LYS A 13 -36.11 -43.93 18.31
C LYS A 13 -36.90 -44.87 17.39
N ASN A 14 -37.90 -44.37 16.67
CA ASN A 14 -38.72 -45.18 15.77
C ASN A 14 -37.96 -45.58 14.48
N ARG A 15 -36.83 -44.94 14.17
CA ARG A 15 -36.04 -45.18 12.95
C ARG A 15 -35.03 -46.31 13.16
N GLU A 16 -34.40 -46.35 14.34
CA GLU A 16 -33.46 -47.42 14.72
C GLU A 16 -34.18 -48.77 14.89
N ASP A 17 -35.37 -48.77 15.51
CA ASP A 17 -36.21 -49.96 15.65
C ASP A 17 -36.72 -50.50 14.28
N ALA A 18 -36.93 -49.60 13.30
CA ALA A 18 -37.34 -49.96 11.94
C ALA A 18 -36.20 -50.55 11.10
N GLU A 19 -34.94 -50.17 11.34
CA GLU A 19 -33.78 -50.77 10.65
C GLU A 19 -33.51 -52.20 11.13
N LEU A 20 -33.74 -52.50 12.41
CA LEU A 20 -33.57 -53.85 12.99
C LEU A 20 -34.61 -54.86 12.47
N GLN A 21 -35.77 -54.41 12.00
CA GLN A 21 -36.84 -55.26 11.44
C GLN A 21 -36.82 -55.33 9.90
N LYS A 22 -35.82 -54.73 9.24
CA LYS A 22 -35.75 -54.66 7.78
C LYS A 22 -35.40 -56.02 7.18
N THR A 23 -36.21 -56.50 6.24
CA THR A 23 -35.98 -57.78 5.55
C THR A 23 -35.44 -57.60 4.12
N ALA A 24 -35.58 -56.41 3.54
CA ALA A 24 -35.17 -56.10 2.18
C ALA A 24 -33.93 -55.18 2.17
N PHE A 25 -32.80 -55.68 1.66
CA PHE A 25 -31.53 -54.92 1.58
C PHE A 25 -31.02 -54.74 0.14
N HIS A 26 -31.86 -55.08 -0.85
CA HIS A 26 -31.50 -54.99 -2.26
C HIS A 26 -31.26 -53.53 -2.68
N ARG A 27 -30.29 -53.32 -3.58
CA ARG A 27 -30.00 -52.00 -4.17
C ARG A 27 -30.54 -51.94 -5.59
N SER A 28 -31.04 -50.77 -6.00
CA SER A 28 -31.42 -50.55 -7.40
C SER A 28 -30.18 -50.57 -8.29
N GLN A 29 -30.30 -51.16 -9.49
CA GLN A 29 -29.21 -51.21 -10.45
C GLN A 29 -28.96 -49.82 -11.04
N THR A 30 -27.83 -49.21 -10.69
CA THR A 30 -27.42 -47.87 -11.15
C THR A 30 -26.46 -47.91 -12.34
N LEU A 31 -25.86 -49.06 -12.63
CA LEU A 31 -24.92 -49.25 -13.75
C LEU A 31 -25.49 -50.28 -14.72
N GLY A 32 -25.60 -49.92 -16.00
CA GLY A 32 -26.03 -50.82 -17.06
C GLY A 32 -25.32 -50.55 -18.36
N TYR A 33 -25.44 -51.48 -19.31
CA TYR A 33 -24.94 -51.30 -20.68
C TYR A 33 -26.09 -51.19 -21.65
N ARG A 34 -26.01 -50.23 -22.58
CA ARG A 34 -26.97 -50.07 -23.67
C ARG A 34 -26.20 -49.79 -24.96
N ASN A 35 -26.35 -50.68 -25.94
CA ASN A 35 -25.74 -50.56 -27.27
C ASN A 35 -24.21 -50.34 -27.20
N GLY A 36 -23.50 -51.05 -26.31
CA GLY A 36 -22.04 -50.97 -26.16
C GLY A 36 -21.53 -49.84 -25.24
N TYR A 37 -22.39 -48.93 -24.78
CA TYR A 37 -22.01 -47.84 -23.88
C TYR A 37 -22.47 -48.11 -22.45
N ALA A 38 -21.62 -47.80 -21.48
CA ALA A 38 -21.97 -47.80 -20.06
C ALA A 38 -22.90 -46.62 -19.76
N VAL A 39 -24.08 -46.90 -19.21
CA VAL A 39 -25.09 -45.91 -18.82
C VAL A 39 -25.23 -45.94 -17.31
N VAL A 40 -24.95 -44.81 -16.68
CA VAL A 40 -25.18 -44.60 -15.24
C VAL A 40 -26.57 -43.99 -15.04
N ARG A 41 -27.39 -44.63 -14.21
CA ARG A 41 -28.71 -44.14 -13.80
C ARG A 41 -28.66 -43.69 -12.34
N ARG A 42 -29.26 -42.54 -12.04
CA ARG A 42 -29.43 -42.09 -10.65
C ARG A 42 -30.47 -42.99 -9.97
N PRO A 43 -30.18 -43.51 -8.76
CA PRO A 43 -31.15 -44.30 -8.02
C PRO A 43 -32.34 -43.42 -7.63
N THR A 44 -33.56 -43.93 -7.82
CA THR A 44 -34.81 -43.24 -7.42
C THR A 44 -35.23 -43.61 -6.00
N VAL A 45 -34.80 -44.78 -5.53
CA VAL A 45 -35.09 -45.33 -4.19
C VAL A 45 -33.81 -45.79 -3.51
N GLY A 46 -33.84 -45.77 -2.18
CA GLY A 46 -32.76 -46.19 -1.30
C GLY A 46 -32.65 -47.70 -1.22
N ILE A 47 -31.74 -48.15 -0.35
CA ILE A 47 -31.52 -49.57 -0.10
C ILE A 47 -32.82 -50.18 0.43
N GLY A 48 -33.28 -51.29 -0.14
CA GLY A 48 -34.51 -51.96 0.28
C GLY A 48 -35.81 -51.32 -0.22
N GLY A 49 -35.73 -50.30 -1.10
CA GLY A 49 -36.91 -49.59 -1.61
C GLY A 49 -37.32 -48.37 -0.77
N ASP A 50 -36.54 -48.02 0.25
CA ASP A 50 -36.80 -46.86 1.10
C ASP A 50 -36.83 -45.56 0.28
N ARG A 51 -37.57 -44.55 0.76
CA ARG A 51 -37.55 -43.22 0.13
C ARG A 51 -36.14 -42.62 0.27
N LEU A 52 -35.54 -42.24 -0.86
CA LEU A 52 -34.31 -41.43 -0.84
C LEU A 52 -34.62 -40.06 -0.26
N GLN A 53 -33.97 -39.72 0.85
CA GLN A 53 -33.94 -38.35 1.34
C GLN A 53 -33.08 -37.54 0.38
N VAL A 54 -33.73 -36.85 -0.56
CA VAL A 54 -33.05 -35.87 -1.39
C VAL A 54 -33.14 -34.55 -0.64
N ASN A 55 -32.01 -34.08 -0.09
CA ASN A 55 -31.88 -32.71 0.39
C ASN A 55 -31.80 -31.78 -0.83
N GLN A 56 -32.89 -31.67 -1.60
CA GLN A 56 -33.00 -30.64 -2.63
C GLN A 56 -33.33 -29.35 -1.90
N LEU A 57 -32.31 -28.53 -1.68
CA LEU A 57 -32.50 -27.15 -1.25
C LEU A 57 -33.36 -26.45 -2.29
N SER A 58 -34.33 -25.67 -1.83
CA SER A 58 -35.10 -24.78 -2.69
C SER A 58 -34.18 -23.74 -3.33
N GLN A 59 -34.62 -23.16 -4.43
CA GLN A 59 -33.85 -22.11 -5.11
C GLN A 59 -33.51 -20.94 -4.18
N ALA A 60 -34.44 -20.57 -3.28
CA ALA A 60 -34.22 -19.52 -2.28
C ALA A 60 -33.16 -19.89 -1.24
N GLU A 61 -33.13 -21.15 -0.78
CA GLU A 61 -32.11 -21.64 0.15
C GLU A 61 -30.72 -21.71 -0.51
N LEU A 62 -30.68 -22.06 -1.80
CA LEU A 62 -29.46 -22.02 -2.60
C LEU A 62 -28.91 -20.59 -2.73
N ASP A 63 -29.78 -19.62 -3.04
CA ASP A 63 -29.40 -18.22 -3.18
C ASP A 63 -28.94 -17.62 -1.83
N GLU A 64 -29.62 -17.97 -0.72
CA GLU A 64 -29.17 -17.58 0.61
C GLU A 64 -27.79 -18.16 0.98
N LEU A 65 -27.52 -19.42 0.60
CA LEU A 65 -26.24 -20.06 0.89
C LEU A 65 -25.10 -19.46 0.07
N ALA A 66 -25.37 -19.12 -1.20
CA ALA A 66 -24.41 -18.43 -2.07
C ALA A 66 -24.01 -17.06 -1.51
N ASN A 67 -24.95 -16.35 -0.88
CA ASN A 67 -24.70 -15.06 -0.23
C ASN A 67 -23.92 -15.20 1.10
N LYS A 68 -24.14 -16.29 1.84
CA LYS A 68 -23.49 -16.52 3.15
C LYS A 68 -22.07 -17.08 3.04
N ALA A 69 -21.77 -17.82 1.96
CA ALA A 69 -20.47 -18.48 1.78
C ALA A 69 -20.03 -18.50 0.31
N PRO A 70 -19.64 -17.34 -0.28
CA PRO A 70 -19.22 -17.26 -1.68
C PRO A 70 -18.00 -18.14 -2.01
N VAL A 71 -17.22 -18.52 -0.99
CA VAL A 71 -16.08 -19.44 -1.07
C VAL A 71 -16.49 -20.87 -1.45
N LEU A 72 -17.71 -21.32 -1.10
CA LEU A 72 -18.21 -22.64 -1.47
C LEU A 72 -18.65 -22.70 -2.95
N THR A 73 -19.20 -21.61 -3.46
CA THR A 73 -19.73 -21.52 -4.84
C THR A 73 -18.62 -21.26 -5.87
N TYR A 74 -17.64 -20.41 -5.55
CA TYR A 74 -16.61 -19.97 -6.49
C TYR A 74 -15.18 -20.37 -6.09
N GLY A 75 -15.00 -21.08 -4.97
CA GLY A 75 -13.69 -21.40 -4.41
C GLY A 75 -13.08 -20.23 -3.63
N GLN A 76 -12.01 -20.49 -2.88
CA GLN A 76 -11.23 -19.40 -2.28
C GLN A 76 -10.61 -18.56 -3.38
N LEU A 77 -10.83 -17.24 -3.35
CA LEU A 77 -10.03 -16.30 -4.12
C LEU A 77 -8.56 -16.59 -3.83
N LYS A 78 -7.80 -16.96 -4.88
CA LYS A 78 -6.33 -17.01 -4.80
C LYS A 78 -5.89 -15.66 -4.25
N ARG A 79 -5.33 -15.65 -3.03
CA ARG A 79 -4.69 -14.44 -2.49
C ARG A 79 -3.65 -14.00 -3.52
N ALA A 80 -3.62 -12.70 -3.80
CA ALA A 80 -2.59 -12.14 -4.65
C ALA A 80 -1.22 -12.61 -4.11
N PRO A 81 -0.29 -13.02 -4.98
CA PRO A 81 1.05 -13.37 -4.54
C PRO A 81 1.61 -12.21 -3.70
N PRO A 82 2.33 -12.49 -2.61
CA PRO A 82 3.02 -11.44 -1.87
C PRO A 82 3.90 -10.67 -2.84
N ALA A 83 3.92 -9.35 -2.73
CA ALA A 83 4.74 -8.50 -3.58
C ALA A 83 6.21 -8.95 -3.48
N GLU A 84 6.89 -8.98 -4.63
CA GLU A 84 8.31 -9.31 -4.66
C GLU A 84 9.08 -8.25 -3.86
N PHE A 85 9.93 -8.70 -2.93
CA PHE A 85 10.77 -7.80 -2.15
C PHE A 85 11.84 -7.21 -3.06
N ILE A 86 11.74 -5.90 -3.34
CA ILE A 86 12.75 -5.16 -4.09
C ILE A 86 13.62 -4.39 -3.08
N PRO A 87 14.93 -4.68 -2.99
CA PRO A 87 15.82 -3.94 -2.12
C PRO A 87 15.85 -2.44 -2.45
N ALA A 88 16.04 -1.59 -1.44
CA ALA A 88 16.04 -0.13 -1.60
C ALA A 88 17.04 0.37 -2.66
N HIS A 89 18.26 -0.18 -2.68
CA HIS A 89 19.27 0.21 -3.68
C HIS A 89 18.86 -0.12 -5.13
N VAL A 90 18.02 -1.15 -5.34
CA VAL A 90 17.46 -1.48 -6.65
C VAL A 90 16.26 -0.59 -6.97
N ALA A 91 15.38 -0.38 -5.99
CA ALA A 91 14.20 0.48 -6.15
C ALA A 91 14.56 1.93 -6.47
N PHE A 92 15.65 2.44 -5.89
CA PHE A 92 16.10 3.82 -6.01
C PHE A 92 17.30 4.02 -6.95
N ASP A 93 17.69 2.99 -7.71
CA ASP A 93 18.77 3.10 -8.72
C ASP A 93 18.47 4.27 -9.67
N LYS A 94 19.49 5.11 -9.91
CA LYS A 94 19.44 6.31 -10.77
C LYS A 94 18.42 7.39 -10.35
N LYS A 95 17.80 7.29 -9.17
CA LYS A 95 16.93 8.34 -8.65
C LYS A 95 17.78 9.36 -7.88
N VAL A 96 17.83 10.59 -8.41
CA VAL A 96 18.65 11.67 -7.86
C VAL A 96 17.76 12.90 -7.66
N LEU A 97 17.80 13.46 -6.45
CA LEU A 97 17.16 14.74 -6.15
C LEU A 97 18.15 15.86 -6.45
N LYS A 98 17.67 16.92 -7.09
CA LYS A 98 18.48 18.08 -7.47
C LYS A 98 17.89 19.34 -6.81
N PHE A 99 18.75 20.07 -6.13
CA PHE A 99 18.44 21.35 -5.50
C PHE A 99 19.35 22.44 -6.04
N ASP A 100 18.75 23.58 -6.37
CA ASP A 100 19.48 24.79 -6.74
C ASP A 100 19.66 25.63 -5.47
N ALA A 101 20.92 25.97 -5.17
CA ALA A 101 21.32 26.65 -3.96
C ALA A 101 22.37 27.72 -4.24
N TYR A 102 22.69 28.53 -3.24
CA TYR A 102 23.84 29.43 -3.28
C TYR A 102 24.54 29.47 -1.92
N PHE A 103 25.79 29.89 -1.92
CA PHE A 103 26.50 30.26 -0.69
C PHE A 103 27.18 31.62 -0.88
N GLN A 104 27.39 32.32 0.24
CA GLN A 104 28.13 33.56 0.28
C GLN A 104 29.61 33.25 0.56
N GLU A 105 30.50 33.86 -0.22
CA GLU A 105 31.94 33.77 -0.05
C GLU A 105 32.48 35.17 0.27
N ASP A 106 33.17 35.30 1.41
CA ASP A 106 33.77 36.56 1.82
C ASP A 106 35.02 36.86 0.99
N VAL A 107 35.17 38.11 0.56
CA VAL A 107 36.28 38.56 -0.29
C VAL A 107 37.13 39.58 0.46
N PRO A 108 38.11 39.13 1.26
CA PRO A 108 38.98 40.05 1.96
C PRO A 108 39.89 40.78 0.96
N GLY A 109 39.95 42.12 1.07
CA GLY A 109 40.94 42.94 0.35
C GLY A 109 40.48 43.52 -0.99
N SER A 110 39.22 43.33 -1.40
CA SER A 110 38.63 44.09 -2.50
C SER A 110 38.02 45.39 -1.99
N THR A 111 38.26 46.49 -2.69
CA THR A 111 37.64 47.80 -2.43
C THR A 111 36.21 47.87 -2.98
N GLU A 112 35.87 47.00 -3.94
CA GLU A 112 34.60 47.02 -4.67
C GLU A 112 33.56 46.07 -4.06
N GLU A 113 33.99 44.90 -3.58
CA GLU A 113 33.09 43.84 -3.12
C GLU A 113 33.57 43.23 -1.80
N HIS A 114 32.73 43.26 -0.76
CA HIS A 114 33.04 42.63 0.53
C HIS A 114 32.64 41.14 0.57
N TYR A 115 31.63 40.76 -0.20
CA TYR A 115 31.15 39.38 -0.33
C TYR A 115 30.66 39.11 -1.75
N ARG A 116 30.78 37.86 -2.20
CA ARG A 116 30.25 37.39 -3.48
C ARG A 116 29.29 36.22 -3.28
N ILE A 117 28.27 36.11 -4.13
CA ILE A 117 27.30 35.01 -4.08
C ILE A 117 27.62 34.00 -5.18
N ARG A 118 27.74 32.72 -4.82
CA ARG A 118 28.04 31.63 -5.76
C ARG A 118 26.89 30.64 -5.83
N GLN A 119 26.35 30.47 -7.03
CA GLN A 119 25.29 29.51 -7.31
C GLN A 119 25.87 28.11 -7.40
N VAL A 120 25.18 27.13 -6.82
CA VAL A 120 25.60 25.74 -6.80
C VAL A 120 24.39 24.82 -6.95
N ASN A 121 24.63 23.63 -7.50
CA ASN A 121 23.66 22.56 -7.56
C ASN A 121 24.06 21.48 -6.55
N ILE A 122 23.11 21.11 -5.69
CA ILE A 122 23.25 20.02 -4.75
C ILE A 122 22.51 18.81 -5.32
N TYR A 123 23.20 17.67 -5.41
CA TYR A 123 22.64 16.40 -5.83
C TYR A 123 22.61 15.44 -4.65
N TYR A 124 21.44 14.84 -4.40
CA TYR A 124 21.25 13.80 -3.39
C TYR A 124 20.87 12.49 -4.08
N TYR A 125 21.64 11.44 -3.83
CA TYR A 125 21.44 10.12 -4.43
C TYR A 125 20.62 9.26 -3.47
N LEU A 126 19.42 8.82 -3.92
CA LEU A 126 18.51 8.04 -3.07
C LEU A 126 18.97 6.58 -2.88
N GLU A 127 19.89 6.10 -3.71
CA GLU A 127 20.41 4.73 -3.64
C GLU A 127 21.26 4.47 -2.38
N ASP A 128 22.04 5.45 -1.93
CA ASP A 128 23.05 5.30 -0.88
C ASP A 128 23.11 6.46 0.13
N ASP A 129 22.15 7.38 0.09
CA ASP A 129 22.10 8.60 0.91
C ASP A 129 23.37 9.47 0.79
N SER A 130 24.04 9.43 -0.36
CA SER A 130 25.21 10.28 -0.63
C SER A 130 24.80 11.60 -1.27
N MET A 131 25.67 12.60 -1.13
CA MET A 131 25.47 13.94 -1.67
C MET A 131 26.69 14.40 -2.44
N SER A 132 26.47 15.27 -3.43
CA SER A 132 27.53 16.01 -4.11
C SER A 132 27.11 17.43 -4.38
N VAL A 133 28.08 18.35 -4.41
CA VAL A 133 27.84 19.77 -4.65
C VAL A 133 28.70 20.21 -5.82
N ILE A 134 28.06 20.78 -6.83
CA ILE A 134 28.69 21.16 -8.09
C ILE A 134 28.31 22.59 -8.41
N GLU A 135 29.31 23.43 -8.60
CA GLU A 135 29.15 24.76 -9.15
C GLU A 135 29.09 24.67 -10.68
N PRO A 136 28.05 25.23 -11.32
CA PRO A 136 27.97 25.29 -12.78
C PRO A 136 29.11 26.15 -13.34
N VAL A 137 29.67 25.73 -14.46
CA VAL A 137 30.73 26.48 -15.17
C VAL A 137 30.08 27.65 -15.89
N VAL A 138 30.61 28.85 -15.66
CA VAL A 138 30.18 30.11 -16.25
C VAL A 138 31.35 30.74 -16.99
N GLU A 139 31.16 31.08 -18.25
CA GLU A 139 32.17 31.73 -19.07
C GLU A 139 32.55 33.09 -18.49
N ASN A 140 33.83 33.45 -18.58
CA ASN A 140 34.38 34.73 -18.08
C ASN A 140 34.25 34.94 -16.56
N SER A 141 34.03 33.88 -15.77
CA SER A 141 33.93 34.01 -14.29
C SER A 141 35.25 34.35 -13.61
N GLY A 142 36.39 33.95 -14.20
CA GLY A 142 37.72 34.19 -13.64
C GLY A 142 38.04 33.43 -12.34
N ILE A 143 37.19 32.46 -11.94
CA ILE A 143 37.32 31.72 -10.68
C ILE A 143 37.26 30.21 -10.98
N PRO A 144 38.01 29.35 -10.27
CA PRO A 144 37.84 27.90 -10.41
C PRO A 144 36.41 27.48 -10.08
N GLN A 145 35.77 26.80 -11.03
CA GLN A 145 34.40 26.27 -10.97
C GLN A 145 34.39 24.75 -11.17
N GLY A 146 33.26 24.12 -10.86
CA GLY A 146 33.06 22.68 -11.02
C GLY A 146 32.69 21.99 -9.71
N LYS A 147 33.21 20.78 -9.49
CA LYS A 147 32.82 19.95 -8.35
C LYS A 147 33.46 20.45 -7.06
N LEU A 148 32.65 21.13 -6.22
CA LEU A 148 33.06 21.60 -4.90
C LEU A 148 33.19 20.45 -3.90
N ILE A 149 32.23 19.52 -3.92
CA ILE A 149 32.18 18.38 -3.01
C ILE A 149 31.98 17.11 -3.82
N LYS A 150 32.90 16.16 -3.66
CA LYS A 150 32.79 14.83 -4.26
C LYS A 150 31.64 14.04 -3.65
N ARG A 151 31.12 13.08 -4.41
CA ARG A 151 30.01 12.22 -3.96
C ARG A 151 30.44 11.44 -2.72
N GLN A 152 29.79 11.72 -1.60
CA GLN A 152 30.01 11.05 -0.32
C GLN A 152 28.81 11.28 0.61
N ARG A 153 28.69 10.47 1.67
CA ARG A 153 27.70 10.73 2.72
C ARG A 153 28.19 11.88 3.58
N LEU A 154 27.42 12.96 3.64
CA LEU A 154 27.84 14.18 4.33
C LEU A 154 27.41 14.14 5.80
N PRO A 155 28.34 14.35 6.75
CA PRO A 155 27.98 14.47 8.16
C PRO A 155 27.24 15.79 8.40
N LYS A 156 26.16 15.72 9.15
CA LYS A 156 25.37 16.86 9.63
C LYS A 156 25.93 17.40 10.94
N ASN A 157 26.34 16.51 11.83
CA ASN A 157 26.82 16.81 13.18
C ASN A 157 28.08 16.00 13.51
N ASP A 158 28.84 16.42 14.52
CA ASP A 158 30.01 15.68 15.05
C ASP A 158 29.64 14.33 15.68
N ARG A 159 28.34 14.06 15.86
CA ARG A 159 27.80 12.79 16.39
C ARG A 159 27.77 11.66 15.36
N GLY A 160 28.13 11.93 14.10
CA GLY A 160 28.09 10.95 13.01
C GLY A 160 26.72 10.84 12.32
N ASP A 161 25.80 11.76 12.62
CA ASP A 161 24.55 11.89 11.87
C ASP A 161 24.86 12.34 10.44
N HIS A 162 24.14 11.79 9.47
CA HIS A 162 24.29 12.18 8.07
C HIS A 162 23.07 12.96 7.59
N TYR A 163 23.26 13.81 6.59
CA TYR A 163 22.13 14.47 5.95
C TYR A 163 21.19 13.47 5.31
N HIS A 164 19.89 13.65 5.56
CA HIS A 164 18.84 12.89 4.92
C HIS A 164 18.03 13.79 3.97
N TRP A 165 17.38 13.20 2.96
CA TRP A 165 16.57 13.97 2.01
C TRP A 165 15.46 14.79 2.71
N LYS A 166 14.96 14.33 3.87
CA LYS A 166 13.96 15.04 4.69
C LYS A 166 14.47 16.37 5.26
N ASP A 167 15.78 16.51 5.44
CA ASP A 167 16.42 17.75 5.91
C ASP A 167 16.58 18.79 4.78
N LEU A 168 16.38 18.39 3.53
CA LEU A 168 16.63 19.20 2.33
C LEU A 168 15.32 19.78 1.79
N ASN A 169 14.80 20.82 2.45
CA ASN A 169 13.65 21.58 1.95
C ASN A 169 14.07 22.94 1.37
N ARG A 170 13.20 23.48 0.51
CA ARG A 170 13.36 24.85 -0.03
C ARG A 170 13.38 25.86 1.11
N GLY A 171 14.33 26.79 1.08
CA GLY A 171 14.49 27.81 2.13
C GLY A 171 15.17 27.30 3.40
N ILE A 172 15.77 26.11 3.40
CA ILE A 172 16.63 25.65 4.50
C ILE A 172 18.09 26.03 4.23
N ASN A 173 18.82 26.32 5.31
CA ASN A 173 20.27 26.49 5.32
C ASN A 173 20.93 25.17 5.71
N ILE A 174 21.88 24.70 4.92
CA ILE A 174 22.69 23.52 5.24
C ILE A 174 24.16 23.91 5.39
N THR A 175 24.83 23.37 6.39
CA THR A 175 26.23 23.69 6.72
C THR A 175 27.11 22.49 6.42
N ILE A 176 27.95 22.58 5.39
CA ILE A 176 28.82 21.48 4.98
C ILE A 176 30.26 21.99 4.93
N TYR A 177 31.16 21.34 5.67
CA TYR A 177 32.59 21.68 5.76
C TYR A 177 32.86 23.18 6.02
N GLY A 178 32.08 23.79 6.93
CA GLY A 178 32.23 25.20 7.29
C GLY A 178 31.64 26.21 6.30
N ARG A 179 30.96 25.75 5.24
CA ARG A 179 30.22 26.63 4.32
C ARG A 179 28.71 26.44 4.48
N THR A 180 27.97 27.55 4.53
CA THR A 180 26.51 27.54 4.63
C THR A 180 25.88 27.75 3.26
N PHE A 181 25.14 26.76 2.80
CA PHE A 181 24.40 26.78 1.54
C PHE A 181 22.91 27.05 1.81
N ARG A 182 22.33 28.00 1.09
CA ARG A 182 20.90 28.31 1.09
C ARG A 182 20.23 27.60 -0.08
N ILE A 183 19.29 26.71 0.20
CA ILE A 183 18.48 26.07 -0.85
C ILE A 183 17.41 27.06 -1.33
N VAL A 184 17.38 27.35 -2.62
CA VAL A 184 16.43 28.29 -3.24
C VAL A 184 15.32 27.55 -3.96
N ASN A 185 15.69 26.58 -4.79
CA ASN A 185 14.76 25.86 -5.64
C ASN A 185 15.11 24.38 -5.72
N CYS A 186 14.20 23.59 -6.26
CA CYS A 186 14.41 22.18 -6.54
C CYS A 186 13.84 21.81 -7.90
N ASP A 187 14.39 20.75 -8.50
CA ASP A 187 13.97 20.27 -9.81
C ASP A 187 12.51 19.75 -9.81
N LYS A 188 11.86 19.74 -10.98
CA LYS A 188 10.46 19.30 -11.12
C LYS A 188 10.25 17.89 -10.59
N PHE A 189 11.19 16.97 -10.84
CA PHE A 189 11.13 15.62 -10.30
C PHE A 189 11.13 15.61 -8.76
N THR A 190 11.98 16.46 -8.17
CA THR A 190 12.09 16.60 -6.72
C THR A 190 10.82 17.22 -6.14
N GLN A 191 10.27 18.27 -6.78
CA GLN A 191 9.01 18.89 -6.36
C GLN A 191 7.86 17.88 -6.30
N VAL A 192 7.71 17.02 -7.31
CA VAL A 192 6.67 15.98 -7.34
C VAL A 192 6.91 14.94 -6.24
N SER A 193 8.16 14.50 -6.06
CA SER A 193 8.51 13.54 -5.00
C SER A 193 8.20 14.07 -3.59
N PHE A 194 8.49 15.36 -3.33
CA PHE A 194 8.20 16.00 -2.05
C PHE A 194 6.71 16.30 -1.87
N SER A 195 6.01 16.73 -2.92
CA SER A 195 4.56 17.02 -2.86
C SER A 195 3.75 15.79 -2.45
N LEU A 196 4.10 14.63 -2.99
CA LEU A 196 3.45 13.35 -2.66
C LEU A 196 3.80 12.89 -1.23
N CYS A 197 5.03 13.12 -0.76
CA CYS A 197 5.42 12.80 0.61
C CYS A 197 4.81 13.78 1.64
N PHE A 198 4.68 15.06 1.29
CA PHE A 198 4.05 16.06 2.15
C PHE A 198 2.58 15.70 2.44
N LEU A 199 1.89 15.11 1.46
CA LEU A 199 0.54 14.59 1.67
C LEU A 199 0.52 13.43 2.70
N GLU A 200 1.50 12.52 2.67
CA GLU A 200 1.60 11.45 3.67
C GLU A 200 1.97 11.95 5.07
N VAL A 201 2.85 12.94 5.21
CA VAL A 201 3.20 13.53 6.52
C VAL A 201 1.98 14.21 7.13
N VAL A 202 1.20 14.96 6.34
CA VAL A 202 -0.03 15.59 6.80
C VAL A 202 -1.11 14.54 7.13
N VAL A 203 -1.22 13.45 6.36
CA VAL A 203 -2.18 12.36 6.62
C VAL A 203 -1.81 11.57 7.88
N SER A 204 -0.52 11.37 8.17
CA SER A 204 -0.05 10.67 9.37
C SER A 204 -0.15 11.52 10.64
N GLU A 205 0.11 12.84 10.58
CA GLU A 205 -0.15 13.75 11.72
C GLU A 205 -1.66 13.93 12.00
N SER A 206 -2.52 13.91 10.97
CA SER A 206 -3.97 14.04 11.18
C SER A 206 -4.64 12.75 11.66
N LEU A 207 -4.07 11.57 11.41
CA LEU A 207 -4.55 10.31 11.99
C LEU A 207 -4.17 10.14 13.48
N PHE A 208 -3.12 10.83 13.96
CA PHE A 208 -2.69 10.75 15.36
C PHE A 208 -3.54 11.56 16.34
N PHE A 209 -4.47 12.40 15.85
CA PHE A 209 -5.33 13.24 16.70
C PHE A 209 -6.74 12.68 16.99
N PHE A 210 -7.12 11.52 16.44
CA PHE A 210 -8.41 10.89 16.72
C PHE A 210 -8.23 9.56 17.45
N GLY A 211 -7.84 9.62 18.73
CA GLY A 211 -7.62 8.39 19.51
C GLY A 211 -7.48 8.59 21.02
N GLY A 212 -8.35 9.40 21.65
CA GLY A 212 -8.41 9.49 23.12
C GLY A 212 -9.85 9.75 23.59
N PRO A 213 -10.45 8.89 24.44
CA PRO A 213 -11.79 9.11 24.97
C PRO A 213 -11.70 10.02 26.21
N GLY A 214 -12.16 11.28 26.10
CA GLY A 214 -12.22 12.16 27.26
C GLY A 214 -12.55 13.64 26.99
N CYS A 215 -13.85 13.93 26.81
CA CYS A 215 -14.51 15.24 27.06
C CYS A 215 -14.18 16.43 26.10
N PRO A 216 -14.94 17.55 26.15
CA PRO A 216 -16.29 17.71 25.56
C PRO A 216 -16.42 18.90 24.56
N GLN A 217 -17.46 18.81 23.72
CA GLN A 217 -18.23 19.87 23.02
C GLN A 217 -17.52 21.06 22.33
N HIS A 218 -17.68 21.05 20.99
CA HIS A 218 -17.98 22.17 20.10
C HIS A 218 -16.98 23.34 19.99
N VAL A 219 -16.12 23.27 18.97
CA VAL A 219 -15.79 24.45 18.14
C VAL A 219 -15.90 24.03 16.67
N ILE A 220 -17.00 24.44 16.03
CA ILE A 220 -17.13 24.35 14.57
C ILE A 220 -16.37 25.55 13.99
N ILE A 221 -15.23 25.29 13.35
CA ILE A 221 -14.59 26.28 12.47
C ILE A 221 -15.17 26.06 11.06
N PRO A 222 -15.79 27.05 10.42
CA PRO A 222 -16.37 26.88 9.09
C PRO A 222 -15.27 26.61 8.06
N ARG A 223 -15.45 25.52 7.29
CA ARG A 223 -14.61 25.15 6.15
C ARG A 223 -14.76 26.22 5.05
N PRO A 224 -13.69 26.76 4.46
CA PRO A 224 -13.82 27.63 3.29
C PRO A 224 -14.38 26.83 2.11
N ALA A 225 -15.32 27.44 1.38
CA ALA A 225 -15.96 26.84 0.22
C ALA A 225 -14.94 26.59 -0.90
N ILE A 226 -14.77 25.32 -1.27
CA ILE A 226 -14.02 24.93 -2.47
C ILE A 226 -15.05 24.76 -3.57
N GLU A 227 -14.94 25.56 -4.63
CA GLU A 227 -15.76 25.46 -5.83
C GLU A 227 -15.59 24.09 -6.51
N PRO A 228 -16.64 23.51 -7.12
CA PRO A 228 -16.56 22.19 -7.72
C PRO A 228 -15.71 22.22 -9.00
N VAL A 229 -14.55 21.54 -8.96
CA VAL A 229 -13.75 21.23 -10.15
C VAL A 229 -14.53 20.22 -11.01
N PRO A 230 -14.62 20.40 -12.35
CA PRO A 230 -15.40 19.53 -13.22
C PRO A 230 -14.83 18.12 -13.27
N GLN A 231 -15.74 17.13 -13.19
CA GLN A 231 -15.45 15.71 -13.24
C GLN A 231 -14.72 15.33 -14.54
N GLN A 232 -13.44 15.00 -14.42
CA GLN A 232 -12.73 14.25 -15.46
C GLN A 232 -12.71 12.76 -15.08
N ARG A 233 -13.13 11.97 -16.07
CA ARG A 233 -13.30 10.51 -16.13
C ARG A 233 -12.20 9.73 -15.37
N PRO A 234 -12.54 8.78 -14.47
CA PRO A 234 -11.56 8.01 -13.72
C PRO A 234 -11.16 6.76 -14.51
N GLU A 235 -10.42 6.94 -15.61
CA GLU A 235 -9.70 5.84 -16.23
C GLU A 235 -8.32 6.38 -16.64
N LEU A 236 -7.26 5.73 -16.13
CA LEU A 236 -5.83 6.01 -16.35
C LEU A 236 -5.09 6.87 -15.30
N LEU A 237 -5.38 6.70 -14.00
CA LEU A 237 -4.44 7.17 -12.96
C LEU A 237 -4.22 6.16 -11.82
N GLN A 238 -4.16 4.86 -12.15
CA GLN A 238 -3.88 3.80 -11.17
C GLN A 238 -2.47 3.18 -11.33
N ARG A 239 -1.57 3.77 -12.12
CA ARG A 239 -0.29 3.12 -12.48
C ARG A 239 1.01 3.85 -12.16
N ASP A 240 0.99 5.11 -11.73
CA ASP A 240 2.24 5.87 -11.54
C ASP A 240 2.50 6.29 -10.08
N CYS A 241 2.08 5.47 -9.11
CA CYS A 241 2.42 5.67 -7.71
C CYS A 241 3.55 4.71 -7.28
N TRP A 242 4.80 5.09 -7.57
CA TRP A 242 5.99 4.26 -7.30
C TRP A 242 6.51 4.39 -5.86
N ILE A 243 6.14 5.46 -5.14
CA ILE A 243 6.63 5.72 -3.76
C ILE A 243 5.82 4.94 -2.72
N LEU A 244 4.54 4.65 -2.97
CA LEU A 244 3.65 4.02 -1.99
C LEU A 244 3.69 2.48 -1.97
N ASN A 245 4.22 1.82 -3.02
CA ASN A 245 4.21 0.35 -3.10
C ASN A 245 5.51 -0.34 -2.66
N LEU A 246 6.52 0.41 -2.16
CA LEU A 246 7.86 -0.13 -1.91
C LEU A 246 8.49 0.28 -0.57
N LEU A 247 7.74 0.78 0.40
CA LEU A 247 8.26 0.94 1.76
C LEU A 247 8.13 -0.39 2.52
N PRO A 248 9.22 -1.17 2.73
CA PRO A 248 9.22 -2.15 3.80
C PRO A 248 9.10 -1.38 5.12
N HIS A 249 8.13 -1.75 5.95
CA HIS A 249 8.15 -1.43 7.38
C HIS A 249 9.51 -1.88 7.93
N LYS A 250 10.46 -0.95 8.10
CA LYS A 250 11.62 -1.18 8.96
C LYS A 250 11.12 -1.17 10.38
N GLU A 251 10.62 -2.31 10.84
CA GLU A 251 10.50 -2.59 12.27
C GLU A 251 11.93 -2.59 12.84
N THR A 252 12.25 -1.58 13.63
CA THR A 252 13.39 -1.60 14.54
C THR A 252 13.08 -2.60 15.66
N PRO A 253 13.89 -3.64 15.90
CA PRO A 253 13.68 -4.47 17.08
C PRO A 253 14.05 -3.65 18.32
N GLU A 254 13.09 -3.46 19.21
CA GLU A 254 13.33 -2.97 20.56
C GLU A 254 14.34 -3.90 21.24
N ALA A 255 15.41 -3.30 21.74
CA ALA A 255 16.35 -3.95 22.63
C ALA A 255 15.65 -4.18 23.98
N LEU A 256 15.27 -5.42 24.24
CA LEU A 256 15.07 -5.95 25.59
C LEU A 256 16.20 -6.93 25.89
N PHE A 257 17.19 -6.44 26.64
CA PHE A 257 17.96 -7.17 27.65
C PHE A 257 18.43 -6.17 28.71
#